data_AF-A0A7S2QDY3-F1
#
_entry.id   AF-A0A7S2QDY3-F1
#
_cell.length_a   1.000
_cell.length_b   1.000
_cell.length_c   1.000
_cell.angle_alpha   90.00
_cell.angle_beta   90.00
_cell.angle_gamma   90.00
#
_symmetry.space_group_name_H-M   'P 1'
#
loop_
_entity.id
_entity.type
_entity.pdbx_description
1 polymer ?
#
loop_
_entity_poly.entity_id
_entity_poly.type
_entity_poly.pdbx_seq_one_letter_code
_entity_poly.pdbx_strand_id
1 'polypeptide(L)'
;WLKLRQHVLRLVKNAPSRYSMIYCFKACGSACDGCGKCCDDACKACGSCCKCCTDACLLPCKVLDRPLGSYVLMTGLLNAPVAICAGLAAASPEVTECDSQPLQAFCAADAVLGVAHIAFAFYLQARLASGLHAGGALAAAGPHAPSAVGGAAQGRDLPSAELMRRAWEILMYDVGFCMYVLLFVGSFALQCVGITWISACDPDTALPAWAAALLLVFAFAAVNFAFLWYCAQMCGSCFDCLCPRRQRAPFMPSFVLGRAAGRAAR
;
A
#
# COMPACT_ATOMS: atom_id res chain seq x y z
N TRP A 1 22.48 -36.77 28.30
CA TRP A 1 21.86 -36.17 27.09
C TRP A 1 20.40 -35.74 27.28
N LEU A 2 19.44 -36.64 27.59
CA LEU A 2 18.03 -36.26 27.80
C LEU A 2 17.80 -35.22 28.92
N LYS A 3 18.52 -35.32 30.05
CA LYS A 3 18.45 -34.35 31.15
C LYS A 3 18.95 -32.95 30.73
N LEU A 4 19.96 -32.88 29.87
CA LEU A 4 20.52 -31.62 29.35
C LEU A 4 19.51 -30.92 28.43
N ARG A 5 18.84 -31.69 27.56
CA ARG A 5 17.77 -31.18 26.66
C ARG A 5 16.57 -30.63 27.44
N GLN A 6 16.16 -31.30 28.53
CA GLN A 6 15.08 -30.79 29.40
C GLN A 6 15.47 -29.54 30.19
N HIS A 7 16.76 -29.37 30.51
CA HIS A 7 17.24 -28.18 31.22
C HIS A 7 17.32 -26.96 30.28
N VAL A 8 17.83 -27.15 29.05
CA VAL A 8 17.84 -26.09 28.02
C VAL A 8 16.42 -25.64 27.68
N LEU A 9 15.46 -26.56 27.54
CA LEU A 9 14.06 -26.21 27.29
C LEU A 9 13.39 -25.48 28.47
N ARG A 10 13.81 -25.73 29.71
CA ARG A 10 13.34 -24.98 30.88
C ARG A 10 13.94 -23.58 30.95
N LEU A 11 15.21 -23.41 30.56
CA LEU A 11 15.85 -22.09 30.50
C LEU A 11 15.26 -21.22 29.39
N VAL A 12 14.92 -21.79 28.22
CA VAL A 12 14.22 -21.07 27.15
C VAL A 12 12.81 -20.65 27.57
N LYS A 13 12.10 -21.47 28.37
CA LYS A 13 10.75 -21.14 28.85
C LYS A 13 10.72 -20.11 29.98
N ASN A 14 11.79 -20.01 30.76
CA ASN A 14 11.85 -19.13 31.93
C ASN A 14 12.67 -17.86 31.71
N ALA A 15 13.11 -17.59 30.47
CA ALA A 15 13.74 -16.32 30.13
C ALA A 15 12.71 -15.19 30.36
N PRO A 16 12.93 -14.27 31.31
CA PRO A 16 12.00 -13.19 31.56
C PRO A 16 11.98 -12.27 30.33
N SER A 17 10.82 -12.19 29.68
CA SER A 17 10.52 -11.21 28.63
C SER A 17 10.50 -9.81 29.24
N ARG A 18 11.68 -9.22 29.43
CA ARG A 18 11.84 -7.78 29.67
C ARG A 18 12.28 -7.12 28.37
N TYR A 19 11.41 -7.14 27.37
CA TYR A 19 11.48 -6.17 26.30
C TYR A 19 10.90 -4.86 26.84
N SER A 20 11.75 -3.98 27.35
CA SER A 20 11.40 -2.56 27.41
C SER A 20 11.14 -2.12 25.97
N MET A 21 9.87 -1.94 25.62
CA MET A 21 9.46 -1.45 24.31
C MET A 21 10.22 -0.16 23.98
N ILE A 22 10.98 -0.19 22.89
CA ILE A 22 11.63 0.97 22.30
C ILE A 22 10.52 1.99 21.99
N TYR A 23 10.61 3.20 22.56
CA TYR A 23 9.55 4.23 22.52
C TYR A 23 9.08 4.61 21.10
N CYS A 24 9.86 4.35 20.04
CA CYS A 24 9.43 4.49 18.64
C CYS A 24 8.13 3.73 18.32
N PHE A 25 7.90 2.56 18.92
CA PHE A 25 6.69 1.77 18.64
C PHE A 25 5.43 2.28 19.35
N LYS A 26 5.57 3.13 20.37
CA LYS A 26 4.41 3.77 21.03
C LYS A 26 3.77 4.82 20.11
N ALA A 27 4.58 5.52 19.31
CA ALA A 27 4.10 6.45 18.28
C ALA A 27 3.37 5.70 17.14
N CYS A 28 3.89 4.54 16.72
CA CYS A 28 3.18 3.66 15.78
C CYS A 28 1.85 3.16 16.35
N GLY A 29 1.80 2.80 17.63
CA GLY A 29 0.55 2.41 18.32
C GLY A 29 -0.51 3.52 18.29
N SER A 30 -0.15 4.77 18.60
CA SER A 30 -1.08 5.90 18.53
C SER A 30 -1.49 6.27 17.09
N ALA A 31 -0.59 6.09 16.11
CA ALA A 31 -0.91 6.28 14.70
C ALA A 31 -1.92 5.22 14.21
N CYS A 32 -1.74 3.96 14.63
CA CYS A 32 -2.68 2.87 14.34
C CYS A 32 -4.06 3.09 14.98
N ASP A 33 -4.13 3.58 16.21
CA ASP A 33 -5.40 3.94 16.88
C ASP A 33 -6.12 5.10 16.16
N GLY A 34 -5.36 6.07 15.64
CA GLY A 34 -5.89 7.17 14.82
C GLY A 34 -6.45 6.68 13.47
N CYS A 35 -5.70 5.82 12.78
CA CYS A 35 -6.16 5.20 11.52
C CYS A 35 -7.40 4.34 11.71
N GLY A 36 -7.50 3.59 12.82
CA GLY A 36 -8.69 2.80 13.16
C GLY A 36 -9.95 3.66 13.25
N LYS A 37 -9.87 4.82 13.93
CA LYS A 37 -11.00 5.77 14.04
C LYS A 37 -11.35 6.41 12.70
N CYS A 38 -10.36 6.82 11.89
CA CYS A 38 -10.62 7.35 10.55
C CYS A 38 -11.30 6.32 9.63
N CYS A 39 -10.89 5.05 9.69
CA CYS A 39 -11.55 3.98 8.95
C CYS A 39 -12.97 3.72 9.46
N ASP A 40 -13.19 3.67 10.78
CA ASP A 40 -14.52 3.48 11.36
C ASP A 40 -15.47 4.63 10.98
N ASP A 41 -14.98 5.87 10.99
CA ASP A 41 -15.80 7.04 10.66
C ASP A 41 -16.05 7.16 9.14
N ALA A 42 -15.06 6.79 8.30
CA ALA A 42 -15.27 6.65 6.86
C ALA A 42 -16.28 5.52 6.52
N CYS A 43 -16.21 4.40 7.25
CA CYS A 43 -17.15 3.29 7.10
C CYS A 43 -18.56 3.66 7.58
N LYS A 44 -18.69 4.44 8.67
CA LYS A 44 -19.99 4.98 9.11
C LYS A 44 -20.58 5.97 8.10
N ALA A 45 -19.74 6.81 7.50
CA ALA A 45 -20.15 7.71 6.42
C ALA A 45 -20.61 6.93 5.17
N CYS A 46 -19.98 5.78 4.87
CA CYS A 46 -20.40 4.89 3.78
C CYS A 46 -21.63 4.02 4.12
N GLY A 47 -21.88 3.70 5.39
CA GLY A 47 -22.96 2.82 5.83
C GLY A 47 -24.37 3.32 5.48
N SER A 48 -24.54 4.63 5.28
CA SER A 48 -25.77 5.25 4.79
C SER A 48 -25.80 5.48 3.27
N CYS A 49 -24.65 5.38 2.59
CA CYS A 49 -24.52 5.52 1.13
C CYS A 49 -24.70 4.17 0.39
N CYS A 50 -24.45 3.04 1.06
CA CYS A 50 -24.38 1.70 0.45
C CYS A 50 -25.70 1.16 -0.16
N LYS A 51 -26.86 1.80 0.05
CA LYS A 51 -28.10 1.45 -0.67
C LYS A 51 -28.25 2.14 -2.02
N CYS A 52 -27.51 3.23 -2.28
CA CYS A 52 -27.55 3.98 -3.54
C CYS A 52 -26.29 3.77 -4.41
N CYS A 53 -25.32 2.99 -3.94
CA CYS A 53 -24.09 2.67 -4.66
C CYS A 53 -24.36 1.70 -5.81
N THR A 54 -24.84 2.24 -6.93
CA THR A 54 -24.73 1.66 -8.28
C THR A 54 -23.25 1.45 -8.67
N ASP A 55 -23.01 0.78 -9.81
CA ASP A 55 -21.72 0.25 -10.29
C ASP A 55 -20.49 1.18 -10.17
N ALA A 56 -20.66 2.50 -10.08
CA ALA A 56 -19.58 3.46 -9.90
C ALA A 56 -18.83 3.35 -8.56
N CYS A 57 -19.51 2.98 -7.46
CA CYS A 57 -18.85 2.77 -6.16
C CYS A 57 -18.18 1.41 -6.02
N LEU A 58 -18.47 0.45 -6.91
CA LEU A 58 -17.79 -0.85 -6.89
C LEU A 58 -16.33 -0.75 -7.36
N LEU A 59 -15.98 0.26 -8.15
CA LEU A 59 -14.62 0.38 -8.69
C LEU A 59 -13.59 0.68 -7.59
N PRO A 60 -13.75 1.72 -6.73
CA PRO A 60 -12.80 2.01 -5.67
C PRO A 60 -12.76 0.91 -4.60
N CYS A 61 -13.90 0.32 -4.24
CA CYS A 61 -13.97 -0.76 -3.26
C CYS A 61 -13.15 -1.99 -3.69
N LYS A 62 -13.28 -2.40 -4.97
CA LYS A 62 -12.47 -3.51 -5.51
C LYS A 62 -10.97 -3.21 -5.54
N VAL A 63 -10.57 -1.96 -5.68
CA VAL A 63 -9.15 -1.56 -5.62
C VAL A 63 -8.65 -1.63 -4.18
N LEU A 64 -9.45 -1.23 -3.20
CA LEU A 64 -9.11 -1.25 -1.78
C LEU A 64 -9.00 -2.68 -1.20
N ASP A 65 -9.74 -3.64 -1.75
CA ASP A 65 -9.66 -5.06 -1.34
C ASP A 65 -8.32 -5.72 -1.72
N ARG A 66 -7.50 -5.08 -2.55
CA ARG A 66 -6.20 -5.60 -2.98
C ARG A 66 -5.06 -5.09 -2.09
N PRO A 67 -3.96 -5.85 -1.94
CA PRO A 67 -2.75 -5.34 -1.30
C PRO A 67 -2.32 -4.03 -2.00
N LEU A 68 -1.96 -3.02 -1.21
CA LEU A 68 -1.63 -1.64 -1.67
C LEU A 68 -2.78 -0.86 -2.34
N GLY A 69 -4.03 -1.29 -2.21
CA GLY A 69 -5.18 -0.55 -2.77
C GLY A 69 -5.22 0.93 -2.38
N SER A 70 -4.96 1.23 -1.10
CA SER A 70 -4.88 2.60 -0.59
C SER A 70 -3.72 3.41 -1.20
N TYR A 71 -2.58 2.78 -1.46
CA TYR A 71 -1.45 3.42 -2.14
C TYR A 71 -1.79 3.80 -3.58
N VAL A 72 -2.44 2.89 -4.32
CA VAL A 72 -2.88 3.14 -5.70
C VAL A 72 -3.87 4.30 -5.74
N LEU A 73 -4.85 4.32 -4.83
CA LEU A 73 -5.83 5.39 -4.74
C LEU A 73 -5.16 6.74 -4.42
N MET A 74 -4.28 6.78 -3.42
CA MET A 74 -3.51 7.98 -3.05
C MET A 74 -2.65 8.47 -4.22
N THR A 75 -1.96 7.56 -4.90
CA THR A 75 -1.11 7.89 -6.04
C THR A 75 -1.93 8.50 -7.17
N GLY A 76 -3.06 7.89 -7.53
CA GLY A 76 -3.98 8.41 -8.54
C GLY A 76 -4.54 9.79 -8.17
N LEU A 77 -4.99 9.95 -6.92
CA LEU A 77 -5.59 11.19 -6.43
C LEU A 77 -4.60 12.37 -6.47
N LEU A 78 -3.33 12.14 -6.13
CA LEU A 78 -2.33 13.20 -6.09
C LEU A 78 -1.64 13.42 -7.45
N ASN A 79 -1.37 12.36 -8.22
CA ASN A 79 -0.58 12.48 -9.45
C ASN A 79 -1.42 12.74 -10.72
N ALA A 80 -2.72 12.42 -10.73
CA ALA A 80 -3.55 12.76 -11.89
C ALA A 80 -3.73 14.28 -12.06
N PRO A 81 -4.01 15.06 -10.99
CA PRO A 81 -3.99 16.51 -11.07
C PRO A 81 -2.61 17.06 -11.44
N VAL A 82 -1.51 16.46 -10.95
CA VAL A 82 -0.15 16.85 -11.36
C VAL A 82 0.01 16.72 -12.87
N ALA A 83 -0.36 15.57 -13.44
CA ALA A 83 -0.22 15.34 -14.88
C ALA A 83 -1.03 16.35 -15.71
N ILE A 84 -2.24 16.69 -15.27
CA ILE A 84 -3.11 17.66 -15.94
C ILE A 84 -2.55 19.07 -15.79
N CYS A 85 -2.25 19.53 -14.57
CA CYS A 85 -1.74 20.87 -14.30
C CYS A 85 -0.41 21.12 -15.01
N ALA A 86 0.52 20.17 -14.94
CA ALA A 86 1.82 20.27 -15.58
C ALA A 86 1.70 20.21 -17.11
N GLY A 87 0.82 19.37 -17.65
CA GLY A 87 0.56 19.31 -19.10
C GLY A 87 -0.06 20.59 -19.66
N LEU A 88 -1.02 21.17 -18.94
CA LEU A 88 -1.60 22.47 -19.30
C LEU A 88 -0.58 23.60 -19.19
N ALA A 89 0.24 23.60 -18.13
CA ALA A 89 1.32 24.56 -17.96
C ALA A 89 2.37 24.45 -19.08
N ALA A 90 2.77 23.25 -19.48
CA ALA A 90 3.74 23.05 -20.55
C ALA A 90 3.26 23.56 -21.92
N ALA A 91 1.94 23.71 -22.09
CA ALA A 91 1.30 24.22 -23.30
C ALA A 91 0.94 25.72 -23.21
N SER A 92 1.20 26.39 -22.08
CA SER A 92 0.80 27.78 -21.87
C SER A 92 1.88 28.76 -22.40
N PRO A 93 1.49 29.85 -23.09
CA PRO A 93 2.45 30.83 -23.62
C PRO A 93 3.40 31.37 -22.57
N GLU A 94 2.89 31.63 -21.36
CA GLU A 94 3.63 32.20 -20.23
C GLU A 94 4.80 31.30 -19.79
N VAL A 95 4.65 29.97 -19.95
CA VAL A 95 5.71 29.00 -19.65
C VAL A 95 6.64 28.80 -20.85
N THR A 96 6.12 28.86 -22.08
CA THR A 96 6.92 28.65 -23.29
C THR A 96 7.79 29.84 -23.67
N GLU A 97 7.39 31.06 -23.30
CA GLU A 97 8.13 32.31 -23.57
C GLU A 97 9.23 32.58 -22.53
N CYS A 98 9.37 31.70 -21.54
CA CYS A 98 10.35 31.84 -20.49
C CYS A 98 11.75 31.35 -20.92
N ASP A 99 12.55 32.24 -21.51
CA ASP A 99 13.88 31.91 -22.03
C ASP A 99 14.96 31.74 -20.95
N SER A 100 14.74 32.25 -19.73
CA SER A 100 15.76 32.29 -18.68
C SER A 100 16.02 30.94 -18.02
N GLN A 101 15.04 30.02 -18.07
CA GLN A 101 15.07 28.71 -17.44
C GLN A 101 14.31 27.69 -18.29
N PRO A 102 14.65 26.39 -18.24
CA PRO A 102 13.96 25.35 -19.01
C PRO A 102 12.59 24.97 -18.41
N LEU A 103 11.73 25.96 -18.10
CA LEU A 103 10.47 25.76 -17.39
C LEU A 103 9.47 24.90 -18.17
N GLN A 104 9.43 25.04 -19.50
CA GLN A 104 8.60 24.17 -20.34
C GLN A 104 9.02 22.70 -20.23
N ALA A 105 10.32 22.42 -20.31
CA ALA A 105 10.84 21.06 -20.18
C ALA A 105 10.58 20.48 -18.78
N PHE A 106 10.66 21.32 -17.75
CA PHE A 106 10.29 20.98 -16.39
C PHE A 106 8.81 20.58 -16.27
N CYS A 107 7.88 21.41 -16.74
CA CYS A 107 6.45 21.11 -16.73
C CYS A 107 6.13 19.84 -17.55
N ALA A 108 6.79 19.64 -18.69
CA ALA A 108 6.65 18.43 -19.48
C ALA A 108 7.15 17.18 -18.72
N ALA A 109 8.29 17.29 -18.02
CA ALA A 109 8.82 16.22 -17.18
C ALA A 109 7.87 15.87 -16.03
N ASP A 110 7.28 16.87 -15.36
CA ASP A 110 6.28 16.67 -14.30
C ASP A 110 5.03 15.95 -14.80
N ALA A 111 4.56 16.29 -16.00
CA ALA A 111 3.43 15.59 -16.60
C ALA A 111 3.74 14.09 -16.81
N VAL A 112 4.93 13.79 -17.34
CA VAL A 112 5.40 12.41 -17.54
C VAL A 112 5.57 11.69 -16.21
N LEU A 113 6.15 12.35 -15.20
CA LEU A 113 6.34 11.79 -13.86
C LEU A 113 5.02 11.46 -13.18
N GLY A 114 4.02 12.35 -13.27
CA GLY A 114 2.67 12.09 -12.74
C GLY A 114 2.06 10.83 -13.32
N VAL A 115 2.11 10.66 -14.65
CA VAL A 115 1.65 9.44 -15.33
C VAL A 115 2.48 8.22 -14.93
N ALA A 116 3.80 8.36 -14.86
CA ALA A 116 4.70 7.28 -14.46
C ALA A 116 4.41 6.78 -13.04
N HIS A 117 4.21 7.67 -12.06
CA HIS A 117 3.86 7.28 -10.70
C HIS A 117 2.54 6.49 -10.65
N ILE A 118 1.51 6.92 -11.39
CA ILE A 118 0.23 6.19 -11.49
C ILE A 118 0.44 4.80 -12.08
N ALA A 119 1.12 4.71 -13.22
CA ALA A 119 1.41 3.44 -13.89
C ALA A 119 2.19 2.49 -12.99
N PHE A 120 3.21 3.00 -12.28
CA PHE A 120 4.00 2.21 -11.34
C PHE A 120 3.18 1.74 -10.12
N ALA A 121 2.25 2.54 -9.61
CA ALA A 121 1.39 2.09 -8.50
C ALA A 121 0.54 0.87 -8.91
N PHE A 122 -0.05 0.89 -10.11
CA PHE A 122 -0.77 -0.27 -10.64
C PHE A 122 0.16 -1.46 -10.91
N TYR A 123 1.36 -1.20 -11.43
CA TYR A 123 2.39 -2.23 -11.63
C TYR A 123 2.74 -2.94 -10.32
N LEU A 124 3.06 -2.19 -9.26
CA LEU A 124 3.43 -2.76 -7.95
C LEU A 124 2.28 -3.57 -7.33
N GLN A 125 1.05 -3.06 -7.42
CA GLN A 125 -0.13 -3.79 -6.97
C GLN A 125 -0.31 -5.10 -7.74
N ALA A 126 -0.22 -5.06 -9.07
CA ALA A 126 -0.34 -6.25 -9.92
C ALA A 126 0.75 -7.27 -9.61
N ARG A 127 2.00 -6.81 -9.43
CA ARG A 127 3.15 -7.67 -9.18
C ARG A 127 3.04 -8.40 -7.85
N LEU A 128 2.62 -7.70 -6.80
CA LEU A 128 2.39 -8.30 -5.49
C LEU A 128 1.21 -9.26 -5.50
N ALA A 129 0.10 -8.90 -6.15
CA ALA A 129 -1.04 -9.82 -6.29
C ALA A 129 -0.63 -11.12 -7.00
N SER A 130 0.09 -11.02 -8.13
CA SER A 130 0.59 -12.20 -8.86
C SER A 130 1.55 -13.04 -8.02
N GLY A 131 2.47 -12.42 -7.28
CA GLY A 131 3.42 -13.13 -6.43
C GLY A 131 2.76 -13.89 -5.28
N LEU A 132 1.72 -13.32 -4.68
CA LEU A 132 0.92 -13.97 -3.64
C LEU A 132 0.17 -15.20 -4.17
N HIS A 133 -0.45 -15.08 -5.34
CA HIS A 133 -1.15 -16.21 -5.97
C HIS A 133 -0.19 -17.35 -6.36
N ALA A 134 0.96 -17.02 -6.96
CA ALA A 134 1.98 -18.01 -7.32
C ALA A 134 2.52 -18.75 -6.10
N GLY A 135 2.76 -18.01 -5.01
CA GLY A 135 3.22 -18.59 -3.76
C GLY A 135 2.19 -19.51 -3.09
N GLY A 136 0.89 -19.24 -3.24
CA GLY A 136 -0.18 -20.10 -2.73
C GLY A 136 -0.23 -21.45 -3.48
N ALA A 137 -0.06 -21.42 -4.80
CA ALA A 137 -0.05 -22.62 -5.63
C ALA A 137 1.15 -23.54 -5.30
N LEU A 138 2.35 -22.98 -5.10
CA LEU A 138 3.54 -23.73 -4.72
C LEU A 138 3.40 -24.36 -3.32
N ALA A 139 2.81 -23.63 -2.36
CA ALA A 139 2.55 -24.17 -1.03
C ALA A 139 1.56 -25.34 -1.05
N ALA A 140 0.60 -25.33 -1.99
CA ALA A 140 -0.35 -26.42 -2.19
C ALA A 140 0.27 -27.67 -2.85
N ALA A 141 1.36 -27.51 -3.61
CA ALA A 141 2.02 -28.59 -4.36
C ALA A 141 3.15 -29.30 -3.59
N GLY A 142 3.52 -28.84 -2.39
CA GLY A 142 4.65 -29.41 -1.64
C GLY A 142 4.41 -30.86 -1.16
N PRO A 143 5.47 -31.71 -1.06
CA PRO A 143 5.38 -33.13 -0.70
C PRO A 143 4.90 -33.41 0.74
N HIS A 144 4.81 -32.37 1.57
CA HIS A 144 4.24 -32.43 2.91
C HIS A 144 2.90 -31.70 3.03
N ALA A 145 2.27 -31.34 1.91
CA ALA A 145 0.90 -30.86 1.92
C ALA A 145 0.02 -31.99 2.49
N PRO A 146 -0.61 -31.80 3.66
CA PRO A 146 -1.53 -32.80 4.18
C PRO A 146 -2.60 -33.03 3.12
N SER A 147 -2.73 -34.27 2.64
CA SER A 147 -3.72 -34.64 1.63
C SER A 147 -5.11 -34.28 2.15
N ALA A 148 -5.59 -33.11 1.76
CA ALA A 148 -6.90 -32.62 2.09
C ALA A 148 -7.90 -33.38 1.21
N VAL A 149 -8.36 -34.52 1.72
CA VAL A 149 -9.46 -35.28 1.11
C VAL A 149 -10.73 -34.41 1.21
N GLY A 150 -11.13 -33.80 0.10
CA GLY A 150 -12.53 -33.45 -0.19
C GLY A 150 -13.11 -32.11 0.29
N GLY A 151 -12.33 -31.22 0.92
CA GLY A 151 -12.83 -29.89 1.32
C GLY A 151 -12.42 -28.80 0.34
N ALA A 152 -13.38 -28.06 -0.23
CA ALA A 152 -13.13 -26.88 -1.06
C ALA A 152 -12.06 -25.99 -0.40
N ALA A 153 -11.08 -25.54 -1.20
CA ALA A 153 -9.92 -24.74 -0.78
C ALA A 153 -10.35 -23.43 -0.08
N GLN A 154 -10.72 -23.55 1.18
CA GLN A 154 -11.03 -22.43 2.05
C GLN A 154 -9.67 -21.86 2.45
N GLY A 155 -9.39 -20.63 2.00
CA GLY A 155 -8.11 -19.96 2.12
C GLY A 155 -7.53 -20.13 3.52
N ARG A 156 -6.52 -20.98 3.65
CA ARG A 156 -5.67 -20.95 4.84
C ARG A 156 -4.93 -19.63 4.75
N ASP A 157 -5.26 -18.72 5.66
CA ASP A 157 -4.51 -17.50 5.89
C ASP A 157 -3.04 -17.90 6.06
N LEU A 158 -2.21 -17.54 5.07
CA LEU A 158 -0.77 -17.69 5.20
C LEU A 158 -0.35 -16.82 6.39
N PRO A 159 0.50 -17.32 7.29
CA PRO A 159 1.00 -16.51 8.41
C PRO A 159 1.59 -15.21 7.84
N SER A 160 1.20 -14.09 8.44
CA SER A 160 1.57 -12.72 8.03
C SER A 160 3.07 -12.55 7.77
N ALA A 161 3.90 -13.22 8.58
CA ALA A 161 5.35 -13.27 8.43
C ALA A 161 5.82 -13.88 7.08
N GLU A 162 5.17 -14.95 6.60
CA GLU A 162 5.52 -15.58 5.32
C GLU A 162 5.05 -14.74 4.13
N LEU A 163 3.88 -14.10 4.24
CA LEU A 163 3.41 -13.13 3.25
C LEU A 163 4.40 -11.97 3.11
N MET A 164 4.90 -11.45 4.24
CA MET A 164 5.88 -10.37 4.28
C MET A 164 7.22 -10.76 3.68
N ARG A 165 7.75 -11.94 4.04
CA ARG A 165 9.01 -12.43 3.49
C ARG A 165 8.96 -12.50 1.96
N ARG A 166 7.83 -12.98 1.41
CA ARG A 166 7.61 -13.05 -0.04
C ARG A 166 7.44 -11.68 -0.67
N ALA A 167 6.66 -10.79 -0.05
CA ALA A 167 6.51 -9.41 -0.52
C ALA A 167 7.87 -8.69 -0.57
N TRP A 168 8.71 -8.90 0.44
CA TRP A 168 10.07 -8.36 0.50
C TRP A 168 10.99 -8.94 -0.56
N GLU A 169 10.92 -10.26 -0.78
CA GLU A 169 11.68 -10.92 -1.84
C GLU A 169 11.29 -10.39 -3.22
N ILE A 170 9.99 -10.25 -3.50
CA ILE A 170 9.52 -9.62 -4.74
C ILE A 170 10.07 -8.20 -4.84
N LEU A 171 9.99 -7.40 -3.78
CA LEU A 171 10.39 -6.00 -3.80
C LEU A 171 11.91 -5.81 -4.00
N MET A 172 12.76 -6.66 -3.41
CA MET A 172 14.22 -6.54 -3.54
C MET A 172 14.77 -7.04 -4.88
N TYR A 173 14.11 -8.02 -5.51
CA TYR A 173 14.59 -8.63 -6.76
C TYR A 173 13.84 -8.15 -8.00
N ASP A 174 12.84 -7.29 -7.84
CA ASP A 174 12.10 -6.71 -8.96
C ASP A 174 12.85 -5.49 -9.53
N VAL A 175 13.41 -5.67 -10.74
CA VAL A 175 14.15 -4.63 -11.47
C VAL A 175 13.28 -3.38 -11.69
N GLY A 176 11.97 -3.56 -11.91
CA GLY A 176 11.03 -2.46 -12.10
C GLY A 176 10.90 -1.62 -10.82
N PHE A 177 10.80 -2.26 -9.67
CA PHE A 177 10.81 -1.57 -8.37
C PHE A 177 12.12 -0.80 -8.14
N CYS A 178 13.29 -1.40 -8.41
CA CYS A 178 14.58 -0.70 -8.27
C CYS A 178 14.65 0.55 -9.16
N MET A 179 14.21 0.45 -10.42
CA MET A 179 14.13 1.60 -11.32
C MET A 179 13.16 2.66 -10.82
N TYR A 180 12.04 2.26 -10.21
CA TYR A 180 11.07 3.18 -9.63
C TYR A 180 11.63 3.98 -8.46
N VAL A 181 12.44 3.35 -7.58
CA VAL A 181 13.08 4.06 -6.47
C VAL A 181 14.00 5.18 -7.00
N LEU A 182 14.76 4.90 -8.06
CA LEU A 182 15.60 5.93 -8.71
C LEU A 182 14.75 7.03 -9.33
N LEU A 183 13.66 6.69 -10.01
CA LEU A 183 12.70 7.66 -10.56
C LEU A 183 12.10 8.53 -9.46
N PHE A 184 11.74 7.95 -8.31
CA PHE A 184 11.14 8.65 -7.18
C PHE A 184 12.12 9.61 -6.51
N VAL A 185 13.38 9.20 -6.31
CA VAL A 185 14.43 10.10 -5.77
C VAL A 185 14.76 11.21 -6.78
N GLY A 186 14.84 10.85 -8.06
CA GLY A 186 15.07 11.80 -9.15
C GLY A 186 13.94 12.83 -9.26
N SER A 187 12.68 12.41 -9.16
CA SER A 187 11.54 13.33 -9.19
C SER A 187 11.55 14.28 -7.99
N PHE A 188 11.85 13.79 -6.79
CA PHE A 188 11.98 14.66 -5.61
C PHE A 188 13.07 15.73 -5.80
N ALA A 189 14.26 15.34 -6.28
CA ALA A 189 15.34 16.28 -6.56
C ALA A 189 14.97 17.29 -7.66
N LEU A 190 14.30 16.82 -8.72
CA LEU A 190 13.80 17.68 -9.79
C LEU A 190 12.83 18.73 -9.26
N GLN A 191 11.93 18.38 -8.33
CA GLN A 191 11.01 19.36 -7.73
C GLN A 191 11.71 20.41 -6.87
N CYS A 192 12.75 20.04 -6.14
CA CYS A 192 13.53 21.01 -5.37
C CYS A 192 14.18 22.05 -6.30
N VAL A 193 14.68 21.64 -7.47
CA VAL A 193 15.26 22.54 -8.47
C VAL A 193 14.17 23.32 -9.21
N GLY A 194 13.09 22.64 -9.62
CA GLY A 194 11.99 23.20 -10.38
C GLY A 194 11.29 24.37 -9.70
N ILE A 195 11.15 24.33 -8.38
CA ILE A 195 10.62 25.48 -7.60
C ILE A 195 11.46 26.73 -7.82
N THR A 196 12.79 26.61 -7.91
CA THR A 196 13.66 27.75 -8.18
C THR A 196 13.45 28.29 -9.59
N TRP A 197 13.24 27.42 -10.58
CA TRP A 197 12.93 27.82 -11.96
C TRP A 197 11.57 28.52 -12.07
N ILE A 198 10.55 28.01 -11.39
CA ILE A 198 9.22 28.65 -11.32
C ILE A 198 9.36 30.07 -10.73
N SER A 199 10.10 30.22 -9.62
CA SER A 199 10.28 31.52 -8.98
C SER A 199 11.11 32.52 -9.78
N ALA A 200 12.05 32.04 -10.60
CA ALA A 200 12.90 32.89 -11.44
C ALA A 200 12.17 33.34 -12.72
N CYS A 201 11.23 32.52 -13.20
CA CYS A 201 10.42 32.79 -14.37
C CYS A 201 9.23 33.71 -14.07
N ASP A 202 8.62 33.54 -12.89
CA ASP A 202 7.43 34.27 -12.42
C ASP A 202 6.26 34.29 -13.44
N PRO A 203 5.77 33.12 -13.90
CA PRO A 203 4.66 33.07 -14.84
C PRO A 203 3.35 33.53 -14.18
N ASP A 204 2.49 34.22 -14.94
CA ASP A 204 1.15 34.66 -14.50
C ASP A 204 0.16 33.51 -14.20
N THR A 205 0.61 32.26 -14.22
CA THR A 205 -0.18 31.05 -13.93
C THR A 205 0.38 30.27 -12.75
N ALA A 206 -0.52 29.85 -11.85
CA ALA A 206 -0.16 29.03 -10.69
C ALA A 206 0.01 27.53 -11.03
N LEU A 207 -0.26 27.10 -12.28
CA LEU A 207 -0.28 25.68 -12.65
C LEU A 207 1.07 24.96 -12.40
N PRO A 208 2.25 25.50 -12.77
CA PRO A 208 3.53 24.86 -12.46
C PRO A 208 3.75 24.69 -10.96
N ALA A 209 3.40 25.71 -10.17
CA ALA A 209 3.57 25.69 -8.72
C ALA A 209 2.69 24.63 -8.06
N TRP A 210 1.42 24.50 -8.47
CA TRP A 210 0.52 23.46 -7.99
C TRP A 210 1.00 22.06 -8.35
N ALA A 211 1.48 21.84 -9.58
CA ALA A 211 2.05 20.56 -9.99
C ALA A 211 3.26 20.17 -9.13
N ALA A 212 4.22 21.08 -8.96
CA ALA A 212 5.41 20.85 -8.13
C ALA A 212 5.05 20.56 -6.67
N ALA A 213 4.15 21.35 -6.08
CA ALA A 213 3.69 21.18 -4.70
C ALA A 213 2.99 19.83 -4.48
N LEU A 214 2.08 19.44 -5.38
CA LEU A 214 1.37 18.16 -5.28
C LEU A 214 2.32 16.97 -5.41
N LEU A 215 3.33 17.03 -6.29
CA LEU A 215 4.31 15.96 -6.42
C LEU A 215 5.20 15.84 -5.15
N LEU A 216 5.57 16.95 -4.52
CA LEU A 216 6.26 16.94 -3.22
C LEU A 216 5.38 16.37 -2.10
N VAL A 217 4.12 16.79 -2.03
CA VAL A 217 3.15 16.23 -1.07
C VAL A 217 3.00 14.72 -1.27
N PHE A 218 2.92 14.27 -2.52
CA PHE A 218 2.90 12.85 -2.85
C PHE A 218 4.18 12.15 -2.38
N ALA A 219 5.37 12.73 -2.58
CA ALA A 219 6.61 12.13 -2.13
C ALA A 219 6.62 11.92 -0.59
N PHE A 220 6.23 12.94 0.18
CA PHE A 220 6.09 12.81 1.62
C PHE A 220 5.02 11.77 2.01
N ALA A 221 3.85 11.79 1.37
CA ALA A 221 2.78 10.85 1.63
C ALA A 221 3.19 9.40 1.33
N ALA A 222 3.92 9.16 0.24
CA ALA A 222 4.42 7.85 -0.15
C ALA A 222 5.45 7.30 0.85
N VAL A 223 6.39 8.12 1.33
CA VAL A 223 7.37 7.70 2.36
C VAL A 223 6.67 7.39 3.68
N ASN A 224 5.74 8.24 4.12
CA ASN A 224 4.96 7.99 5.33
C ASN A 224 4.10 6.73 5.19
N PHE A 225 3.46 6.53 4.03
CA PHE A 225 2.71 5.32 3.73
C PHE A 225 3.60 4.08 3.80
N ALA A 226 4.77 4.09 3.16
CA ALA A 226 5.71 2.97 3.18
C ALA A 226 6.18 2.65 4.61
N PHE A 227 6.46 3.68 5.40
CA PHE A 227 6.85 3.53 6.81
C PHE A 227 5.72 2.94 7.66
N LEU A 228 4.50 3.48 7.56
CA LEU A 228 3.33 2.97 8.29
C LEU A 228 2.98 1.54 7.87
N TRP A 229 3.05 1.25 6.57
CA TRP A 229 2.87 -0.09 6.04
C TRP A 229 3.91 -1.04 6.62
N TYR A 230 5.19 -0.69 6.61
CA TYR A 230 6.25 -1.48 7.23
C TYR A 230 6.01 -1.72 8.73
N CYS A 231 5.59 -0.68 9.46
CA CYS A 231 5.28 -0.77 10.89
C CYS A 231 4.08 -1.70 11.17
N ALA A 232 3.00 -1.58 10.40
CA ALA A 232 1.82 -2.43 10.54
C ALA A 232 2.18 -3.92 10.35
N GLN A 233 3.09 -4.20 9.43
CA GLN A 233 3.57 -5.55 9.16
C GLN A 233 4.43 -6.11 10.30
N MET A 234 5.29 -5.28 10.90
CA MET A 234 6.07 -5.68 12.08
C MET A 234 5.18 -5.89 13.32
N CYS A 235 4.14 -5.07 13.50
CA CYS A 235 3.20 -5.18 14.61
C CYS A 235 2.30 -6.42 14.53
N GLY A 236 1.91 -6.87 13.33
CA GLY A 236 1.12 -8.09 13.15
C GLY A 236 1.77 -9.32 13.78
N SER A 237 3.11 -9.40 13.71
CA SER A 237 3.89 -10.47 14.33
C SER A 237 3.88 -10.44 15.86
N CYS A 238 3.68 -9.26 16.46
CA CYS A 238 3.65 -9.07 17.92
C CYS A 238 2.28 -9.42 18.53
N PHE A 239 1.17 -9.07 17.84
CA PHE A 239 -0.18 -9.34 18.35
C PHE A 239 -0.55 -10.82 18.33
N ASP A 240 -0.05 -11.59 17.36
CA ASP A 240 -0.21 -13.05 17.33
C ASP A 240 0.44 -13.73 18.55
N CYS A 241 1.47 -13.11 19.15
CA CYS A 241 2.14 -13.61 20.35
C CYS A 241 1.46 -13.19 21.66
N LEU A 242 0.77 -12.06 21.69
CA LEU A 242 0.24 -11.46 22.93
C LEU A 242 -1.24 -11.77 23.19
N CYS A 243 -2.00 -12.27 22.21
CA CYS A 243 -3.41 -12.61 22.39
C CYS A 243 -3.78 -14.04 21.95
N PRO A 244 -3.30 -15.09 22.65
CA PRO A 244 -3.67 -16.48 22.35
C PRO A 244 -5.17 -16.79 22.48
N ARG A 245 -5.95 -15.90 23.12
CA ARG A 245 -7.35 -16.14 23.45
C ARG A 245 -8.35 -15.89 22.32
N ARG A 246 -7.97 -15.22 21.22
CA ARG A 246 -8.93 -14.90 20.13
C ARG A 246 -8.98 -15.93 18.99
N GLN A 247 -8.05 -16.90 18.95
CA GLN A 247 -8.02 -17.97 17.93
C GLN A 247 -9.14 -19.03 18.05
N ARG A 248 -10.07 -18.92 19.00
CA ARG A 248 -11.18 -19.88 19.16
C ARG A 248 -12.55 -19.39 18.72
N ALA A 249 -12.69 -18.15 18.27
CA ALA A 249 -13.90 -17.74 17.58
C ALA A 249 -13.64 -17.93 16.08
N PRO A 250 -14.25 -18.93 15.40
CA PRO A 250 -14.17 -19.02 13.96
C PRO A 250 -14.64 -17.69 13.39
N PHE A 251 -13.77 -17.03 12.62
CA PHE A 251 -14.11 -15.87 11.82
C PHE A 251 -15.14 -16.36 10.80
N MET A 252 -16.43 -16.19 11.12
CA MET A 252 -17.49 -16.51 10.18
C MET A 252 -17.39 -15.51 9.02
N PRO A 253 -17.13 -15.95 7.79
CA PRO A 253 -17.22 -15.08 6.63
C PRO A 253 -18.69 -14.75 6.43
N SER A 254 -19.13 -13.58 6.88
CA SER A 254 -20.52 -13.09 6.73
C SER A 254 -20.91 -12.72 5.29
N PHE A 255 -20.26 -13.28 4.26
CA PHE A 255 -20.52 -12.91 2.86
C PHE A 255 -20.57 -14.10 1.89
N VAL A 256 -21.20 -15.22 2.30
CA VAL A 256 -21.69 -16.25 1.35
C VAL A 256 -23.07 -16.75 1.77
N LEU A 257 -24.02 -15.84 1.99
CA LEU A 257 -25.42 -16.21 2.28
C LEU A 257 -26.42 -15.48 1.38
N GLY A 258 -26.07 -15.30 0.10
CA GLY A 258 -26.87 -14.51 -0.85
C GLY A 258 -27.07 -15.09 -2.25
N ARG A 259 -26.87 -16.40 -2.49
CA ARG A 259 -27.09 -16.97 -3.84
C ARG A 259 -27.64 -18.40 -3.94
N ALA A 260 -28.25 -18.93 -2.88
CA ALA A 260 -28.83 -20.28 -2.90
C ALA A 260 -30.38 -20.31 -2.89
N ALA A 261 -31.08 -19.19 -3.08
CA ALA A 261 -32.55 -19.13 -2.97
C ALA A 261 -33.29 -18.92 -4.33
N GLY A 262 -32.74 -19.43 -5.44
CA GLY A 262 -33.28 -19.13 -6.78
C GLY A 262 -33.28 -20.29 -7.79
N ARG A 263 -33.43 -21.55 -7.34
CA ARG A 263 -33.51 -22.71 -8.25
C ARG A 263 -34.48 -23.80 -7.77
N ALA A 264 -35.65 -23.41 -7.27
CA ALA A 264 -36.77 -24.31 -6.99
C ALA A 264 -38.09 -23.68 -7.46
N ALA A 265 -38.18 -23.37 -8.76
CA ALA A 265 -39.43 -23.03 -9.43
C ALA A 265 -39.24 -23.25 -10.94
N ARG A 266 -39.27 -24.52 -11.35
CA ARG A 266 -39.66 -24.99 -12.69
C ARG A 266 -39.76 -26.50 -12.69
#